data_AF-A0A6G7Z6G4-F1
#
_entry.id   AF-A0A6G7Z6G4-F1
#
_cell.length_a   1.000
_cell.length_b   1.000
_cell.length_c   1.000
_cell.angle_alpha   90.00
_cell.angle_beta   90.00
_cell.angle_gamma   90.00
#
_symmetry.space_group_name_H-M   'P 1'
#
loop_
_entity.id
_entity.type
_entity.pdbx_description
1 polymer ?
#
loop_
_entity_poly.entity_id
_entity_poly.type
_entity_poly.pdbx_seq_one_letter_code
_entity_poly.pdbx_strand_id
1 'polypeptide(L)'
;MTDAQSPTLPLHPAPDGAELAWLAARLDHVGGALASAQVTLRAVGSTTWRSGAATRFRELVGLLGDDLERATEQLAEVERTLFSLRSAAETAENVVGAAQAVRP
;
A
#
# COMPACT_ATOMS: atom_id res chain seq x y z
N MET A 1 36.42 -26.00 -3.99
CA MET A 1 35.88 -24.63 -3.80
C MET A 1 34.87 -24.43 -4.91
N THR A 2 33.59 -24.44 -4.58
CA THR A 2 32.51 -24.32 -5.56
C THR A 2 32.07 -22.86 -5.56
N ASP A 3 32.34 -22.14 -6.65
CA ASP A 3 31.83 -20.80 -6.87
C ASP A 3 30.31 -20.85 -6.90
N ALA A 4 29.68 -20.29 -5.87
CA ALA A 4 28.23 -20.09 -5.84
C ALA A 4 27.89 -18.92 -6.78
N GLN A 5 27.63 -19.26 -8.04
CA GLN A 5 27.10 -18.32 -9.02
C GLN A 5 25.74 -17.82 -8.50
N SER A 6 25.71 -16.57 -8.02
CA SER A 6 24.48 -15.96 -7.53
C SER A 6 23.46 -15.92 -8.68
N PRO A 7 22.22 -16.40 -8.48
CA PRO A 7 21.22 -16.38 -9.53
C PRO A 7 20.99 -14.92 -9.92
N THR A 8 21.28 -14.58 -11.18
CA THR A 8 20.92 -13.30 -11.78
C THR A 8 19.40 -13.23 -11.77
N LEU A 9 18.83 -12.56 -10.76
CA LEU A 9 17.40 -12.24 -10.74
C LEU A 9 17.08 -11.49 -12.05
N PRO A 10 15.99 -11.83 -12.74
CA PRO A 10 15.57 -11.06 -13.90
C PRO A 10 15.42 -9.60 -13.45
N LEU A 11 16.19 -8.71 -14.09
CA LEU A 11 16.02 -7.26 -13.97
C LEU A 11 14.63 -6.94 -14.51
N HIS A 12 13.64 -6.90 -13.63
CA HIS A 12 12.38 -6.26 -13.95
C HIS A 12 12.72 -4.81 -14.34
N PRO A 13 12.22 -4.31 -15.48
CA PRO A 13 12.37 -2.91 -15.80
C PRO A 13 11.84 -2.08 -14.63
N ALA A 14 12.55 -1.00 -14.29
CA ALA A 14 12.06 -0.06 -13.29
C ALA A 14 10.64 0.40 -13.70
N PRO A 15 9.70 0.48 -12.75
CA PRO A 15 8.34 0.90 -13.06
C PRO A 15 8.36 2.31 -13.66
N ASP A 16 7.64 2.50 -14.75
CA ASP A 16 7.54 3.81 -15.39
C ASP A 16 6.58 4.75 -14.62
N GLY A 17 6.60 6.04 -14.96
CA GLY A 17 5.75 7.03 -14.30
C GLY A 17 4.24 6.73 -14.40
N ALA A 18 3.79 6.06 -15.46
CA ALA A 18 2.38 5.71 -15.63
C ALA A 18 1.98 4.52 -14.74
N GLU A 19 2.84 3.51 -14.62
CA GLU A 19 2.65 2.40 -13.68
C GLU A 19 2.61 2.89 -12.23
N LEU A 20 3.52 3.80 -11.85
CA LEU A 20 3.55 4.40 -10.52
C LEU A 20 2.30 5.26 -10.24
N ALA A 21 1.81 6.01 -11.22
CA ALA A 21 0.58 6.78 -11.10
C ALA A 21 -0.67 5.90 -10.95
N TRP A 22 -0.75 4.80 -11.72
CA TRP A 22 -1.82 3.81 -11.59
C TRP A 22 -1.81 3.14 -10.21
N LEU A 23 -0.62 2.74 -9.73
CA LEU A 23 -0.47 2.17 -8.39
C LEU A 23 -0.92 3.16 -7.30
N ALA A 24 -0.54 4.43 -7.41
CA ALA A 24 -0.96 5.46 -6.46
C ALA A 24 -2.50 5.62 -6.43
N ALA A 25 -3.14 5.68 -7.59
CA ALA A 25 -4.60 5.76 -7.68
C ALA A 25 -5.28 4.50 -7.12
N ARG A 26 -4.67 3.33 -7.30
CA ARG A 26 -5.17 2.06 -6.76
C ARG A 26 -5.09 2.04 -5.23
N LEU A 27 -4.00 2.52 -4.64
CA LEU A 27 -3.82 2.61 -3.19
C LEU A 27 -4.81 3.60 -2.57
N ASP A 28 -5.00 4.77 -3.19
CA ASP A 28 -5.98 5.76 -2.75
C ASP A 28 -7.41 5.18 -2.71
N HIS A 29 -7.80 4.44 -3.75
CA HIS A 29 -9.08 3.75 -3.78
C HIS A 29 -9.22 2.72 -2.65
N VAL A 30 -8.17 1.93 -2.37
CA VAL A 30 -8.16 0.96 -1.27
C VAL A 30 -8.25 1.68 0.08
N GLY A 31 -7.53 2.79 0.26
CA GLY A 31 -7.60 3.62 1.46
C GLY A 31 -9.00 4.16 1.72
N GLY A 32 -9.67 4.65 0.67
CA GLY A 32 -11.07 5.07 0.75
C GLY A 32 -12.01 3.93 1.16
N ALA A 33 -11.80 2.72 0.62
CA ALA A 33 -12.58 1.55 1.00
C ALA A 33 -12.37 1.13 2.47
N LEU A 34 -11.12 1.14 2.94
CA LEU A 34 -10.79 0.85 4.35
C LEU A 34 -11.39 1.88 5.30
N ALA A 35 -11.29 3.17 4.99
CA ALA A 35 -11.92 4.23 5.77
C ALA A 35 -13.45 4.07 5.85
N SER A 36 -14.10 3.73 4.73
CA SER A 36 -15.55 3.45 4.69
C SER A 36 -15.91 2.23 5.55
N ALA A 37 -15.10 1.17 5.49
CA ALA A 37 -15.29 -0.01 6.32
C ALA A 37 -15.16 0.31 7.82
N GLN A 38 -14.18 1.12 8.21
CA GLN A 38 -14.01 1.55 9.61
C GLN A 38 -15.19 2.38 10.13
N VAL A 39 -15.75 3.27 9.29
CA VAL A 39 -16.95 4.05 9.65
C VAL A 39 -18.14 3.11 9.85
N THR A 40 -18.34 2.18 8.92
CA THR A 40 -19.41 1.18 8.99
C THR A 40 -19.27 0.32 10.25
N LEU A 41 -18.05 -0.15 10.53
CA LEU A 41 -17.79 -1.02 11.67
C LEU A 41 -18.00 -0.30 13.01
N ARG A 42 -17.59 0.97 13.12
CA ARG A 42 -17.88 1.81 14.29
C ARG A 42 -19.38 1.99 14.52
N ALA A 43 -20.15 2.23 13.45
CA ALA A 43 -21.60 2.33 13.54
C ALA A 43 -22.22 1.01 14.05
N VAL A 44 -21.79 -0.12 13.50
CA VAL A 44 -22.24 -1.45 13.91
C VAL A 44 -21.89 -1.74 15.38
N GLY A 45 -20.66 -1.41 15.81
CA GLY A 45 -20.21 -1.58 17.20
C GLY A 45 -20.96 -0.72 18.21
N SER A 46 -21.41 0.48 17.80
CA SER A 46 -22.20 1.38 18.64
C SER A 46 -23.66 0.97 18.81
N THR A 47 -24.14 0.00 18.02
CA THR A 47 -25.53 -0.44 18.06
C THR A 47 -25.81 -1.27 19.31
N THR A 48 -26.87 -0.93 20.06
CA THR A 48 -27.32 -1.73 21.22
C THR A 48 -28.10 -2.97 20.77
N TRP A 49 -27.51 -4.14 21.01
CA TRP A 49 -28.09 -5.44 20.68
C TRP A 49 -28.70 -6.12 21.92
N ARG A 50 -29.92 -6.66 21.81
CA ARG A 50 -30.66 -7.30 22.92
C ARG A 50 -30.69 -8.83 22.79
N SER A 51 -29.56 -9.54 22.99
CA SER A 51 -29.54 -11.01 23.16
C SER A 51 -28.13 -11.51 23.49
N GLY A 52 -27.96 -12.77 23.90
CA GLY A 52 -26.63 -13.39 24.05
C GLY A 52 -25.80 -13.44 22.75
N ALA A 53 -26.46 -13.40 21.58
CA ALA A 53 -25.79 -13.27 20.28
C ALA A 53 -25.09 -11.90 20.11
N ALA A 54 -25.51 -10.88 20.86
CA ALA A 54 -24.89 -9.56 20.89
C ALA A 54 -23.42 -9.58 21.34
N THR A 55 -23.08 -10.47 22.27
CA THR A 55 -21.72 -10.50 22.84
C THR A 55 -20.73 -11.06 21.83
N ARG A 56 -21.02 -12.24 21.26
CA ARG A 56 -20.17 -12.82 20.18
C ARG A 56 -20.09 -11.91 18.97
N PHE A 57 -21.19 -11.26 18.60
CA PHE A 57 -21.18 -10.30 17.50
C PHE A 57 -20.26 -9.10 17.79
N ARG A 58 -20.28 -8.54 19.01
CA ARG A 58 -19.36 -7.46 19.40
C ARG A 58 -17.90 -7.90 19.40
N GLU A 59 -17.60 -9.12 19.84
CA GLU A 59 -16.24 -9.68 19.78
C GLU A 59 -15.76 -9.77 18.33
N LEU A 60 -16.58 -10.29 17.41
CA LEU A 60 -16.25 -10.35 15.99
C LEU A 60 -16.08 -8.96 15.36
N VAL A 61 -16.92 -7.99 15.74
CA VAL A 61 -16.78 -6.59 15.33
C VAL A 61 -15.47 -5.99 15.83
N GLY A 62 -15.04 -6.34 17.05
CA GLY A 62 -13.73 -5.93 17.59
C GLY A 62 -12.57 -6.50 16.78
N LEU A 63 -12.57 -7.82 16.54
CA LEU A 63 -11.52 -8.49 15.75
C LEU A 63 -11.41 -7.93 14.32
N LEU A 64 -12.55 -7.69 13.66
CA LEU A 64 -12.57 -7.07 12.35
C LEU A 64 -12.04 -5.62 12.38
N GLY A 65 -12.19 -4.93 13.51
CA GLY A 65 -11.65 -3.60 13.75
C GLY A 65 -10.13 -3.62 13.79
N ASP A 66 -9.56 -4.54 14.57
CA ASP A 66 -8.11 -4.74 14.67
C ASP A 66 -7.50 -5.11 13.32
N ASP A 67 -8.18 -5.97 12.54
CA ASP A 67 -7.73 -6.36 11.20
C ASP A 67 -7.78 -5.18 10.21
N LEU A 68 -8.82 -4.33 10.29
CA LEU A 68 -8.90 -3.10 9.49
C LEU A 68 -7.81 -2.08 9.87
N GLU A 69 -7.46 -1.98 11.15
CA GLU A 69 -6.37 -1.13 11.60
C GLU A 69 -5.03 -1.60 11.02
N ARG A 70 -4.71 -2.90 11.14
CA ARG A 70 -3.50 -3.46 10.51
C ARG A 70 -3.47 -3.26 9.00
N ALA A 71 -4.60 -3.46 8.32
CA ALA A 71 -4.67 -3.24 6.86
C ALA A 71 -4.38 -1.78 6.49
N THR A 72 -4.83 -0.83 7.32
CA THR A 72 -4.59 0.60 7.12
C THR A 72 -3.13 0.96 7.36
N GLU A 73 -2.49 0.38 8.38
CA GLU A 73 -1.06 0.56 8.64
C GLU A 73 -0.20 0.02 7.49
N GLN A 74 -0.53 -1.17 6.98
CA GLN A 74 0.13 -1.77 5.83
C GLN A 74 -0.02 -0.91 4.58
N LEU A 75 -1.22 -0.35 4.34
CA LEU A 75 -1.44 0.57 3.24
C LEU A 75 -0.53 1.80 3.35
N ALA A 76 -0.45 2.42 4.53
CA ALA A 76 0.40 3.58 4.77
C ALA A 76 1.90 3.27 4.57
N GLU A 77 2.34 2.04 4.82
CA GLU A 77 3.71 1.60 4.52
C GLU A 77 3.95 1.47 3.01
N VAL A 78 2.99 0.88 2.29
CA VAL A 78 3.07 0.74 0.83
C VAL A 78 3.06 2.11 0.15
N GLU A 79 2.24 3.04 0.61
CA GLU A 79 2.20 4.43 0.11
C GLU A 79 3.53 5.15 0.33
N ARG A 80 4.17 4.99 1.50
CA ARG A 80 5.51 5.53 1.79
C ARG A 80 6.58 4.94 0.88
N THR A 81 6.51 3.63 0.64
CA THR A 81 7.42 2.94 -0.28
C THR A 81 7.23 3.45 -1.71
N LEU A 82 5.99 3.58 -2.18
CA LEU A 82 5.67 4.07 -3.51
C LEU A 82 6.13 5.52 -3.71
N PHE A 83 5.94 6.38 -2.70
CA PHE A 83 6.45 7.75 -2.72
C PHE A 83 7.96 7.79 -2.92
N SER A 84 8.69 6.96 -2.17
CA SER A 84 10.15 6.86 -2.26
C SER A 84 10.61 6.37 -3.63
N LEU A 85 9.93 5.36 -4.19
CA LEU A 85 10.21 4.84 -5.54
C LEU A 85 9.98 5.91 -6.62
N ARG A 86 8.88 6.67 -6.54
CA ARG A 86 8.60 7.76 -7.47
C ARG A 86 9.68 8.85 -7.43
N SER A 87 10.09 9.26 -6.23
CA SER A 87 11.15 10.26 -6.07
C SER A 87 12.49 9.77 -6.64
N ALA A 88 12.82 8.49 -6.46
CA ALA A 88 14.01 7.88 -7.04
C ALA A 88 13.93 7.82 -8.58
N ALA A 89 12.78 7.47 -9.15
CA ALA A 89 12.55 7.46 -10.58
C ALA A 89 12.70 8.85 -11.20
N GLU A 90 12.06 9.87 -10.63
CA GLU A 90 12.18 11.28 -11.05
C GLU A 90 13.64 11.76 -11.00
N THR A 91 14.37 11.39 -9.95
CA THR A 91 15.79 11.74 -9.83
C THR A 91 16.63 11.07 -10.92
N ALA A 92 16.38 9.79 -11.21
CA ALA A 92 17.08 9.06 -12.26
C ALA A 92 16.79 9.65 -13.65
N GLU A 93 15.54 9.98 -13.95
CA GLU A 93 15.14 10.65 -15.19
C GLU A 93 15.84 12.00 -15.38
N ASN A 94 15.89 12.82 -14.33
CA ASN A 94 16.58 14.11 -14.37
C ASN A 94 18.09 13.96 -14.64
N VAL A 95 18.74 12.96 -14.01
CA VAL A 95 20.17 12.67 -14.23
C VAL A 95 20.42 12.20 -15.66
N VAL A 96 19.58 11.32 -16.20
CA VAL A 96 19.70 10.83 -17.59
C VAL A 96 19.47 11.97 -18.58
N GLY A 97 18.45 12.80 -18.38
CA GLY A 97 18.18 13.97 -19.21
C GLY A 97 19.35 14.97 -19.19
N ALA A 98 19.92 15.24 -18.02
CA ALA A 98 21.10 16.10 -17.90
C ALA A 98 22.33 15.51 -18.62
N ALA A 99 22.57 14.20 -18.50
CA ALA A 99 23.68 13.52 -19.18
C ALA A 99 23.53 13.51 -20.71
N GLN A 100 22.29 13.42 -21.22
CA GLN A 100 22.00 13.50 -22.65
C GLN A 100 22.15 14.92 -23.19
N ALA A 101 21.79 15.95 -22.43
CA ALA A 101 21.96 17.36 -22.82
C ALA A 101 23.43 17.81 -22.88
N VAL A 102 24.35 17.08 -22.24
CA VAL A 102 25.79 17.36 -22.21
C VAL A 102 26.55 16.66 -23.35
N ARG A 103 25.93 15.72 -24.06
CA ARG A 103 26.54 15.08 -25.25
C ARG A 103 26.31 15.95 -26.50
N PRO A 104 27.37 16.45 -27.17
CA PRO A 104 27.28 17.24 -28.40
C PRO A 104 26.87 16.40 -29.62
#